data_AF-A0A9P7BX67-F1
#
_entry.id   AF-A0A9P7BX67-F1
#
_cell.length_a   1.000
_cell.length_b   1.000
_cell.length_c   1.000
_cell.angle_alpha   90.00
_cell.angle_beta   90.00
_cell.angle_gamma   90.00
#
_symmetry.space_group_name_H-M   'P 1'
#
loop_
_entity.id
_entity.type
_entity.pdbx_description
1 polymer ?
#
loop_
_entity_poly.entity_id
_entity_poly.type
_entity_poly.pdbx_seq_one_letter_code
_entity_poly.pdbx_strand_id
1 'polypeptide(L)'
;MTTTRIGIIAWVLCECLFYIQFISNKNRLQKINKPKRPLTKQERTKIYYECLYTIQDIQSWAEGWFYYPHDRSHPAFKEIKRGNLALWLAWAFWHEHLDIVQQNPQWRDEIEWMLTTAESKFNMIFPPGFNQQLRCIRLHLDPVQATHRPLLIYVLIYIITLLFNLIFLQSLWGFTLHTAQGNRLDPLFFPNRQPSKHITYWSRHRTAQTQPVVFIHGVGVGLLGYAEFIHRLLLQFNDRPVFLIELPYVSMRLVEYVPSAIETVEGVREMLTGHRPAVFVSHSLGTAVTSWVARFAPHLMANAVMIDPICFLLHYPHVAFNFIHRLPKTPLEYFLCYGISRELYISHFISRHLQWFEAIQFGDQLKNTSIFLSERDRIISTLLVHTYLKERKADVHLMPHLEHAQFLMDSKWKRTILKHIDDIISK
;
A
#
# COMPACT_ATOMS: atom_id res chain seq x y z
N MET A 1 -0.37 33.86 38.32
CA MET A 1 0.22 33.96 36.97
C MET A 1 1.26 32.84 36.67
N THR A 2 1.22 31.71 37.37
CA THR A 2 2.40 30.82 37.53
C THR A 2 2.23 29.44 36.89
N THR A 3 1.10 28.73 37.06
CA THR A 3 0.95 27.35 36.55
C THR A 3 0.74 27.27 35.03
N THR A 4 -0.10 28.12 34.46
CA THR A 4 -0.39 28.13 33.01
C THR A 4 0.84 28.47 32.17
N ARG A 5 1.68 29.41 32.64
CA ARG A 5 2.93 29.77 31.95
C ARG A 5 3.92 28.61 31.96
N ILE A 6 4.06 27.92 33.09
CA ILE A 6 4.92 26.73 33.20
C ILE A 6 4.43 25.63 32.24
N GLY A 7 3.12 25.38 32.19
CA GLY A 7 2.53 24.40 31.28
C GLY A 7 2.79 24.70 29.80
N ILE A 8 2.63 25.97 29.38
CA ILE A 8 2.93 26.40 28.01
C ILE A 8 4.41 26.24 27.69
N ILE A 9 5.32 26.64 28.59
CA ILE A 9 6.77 26.48 28.40
C ILE A 9 7.13 25.00 28.26
N ALA A 10 6.61 24.14 29.14
CA ALA A 10 6.84 22.70 29.05
C ALA A 10 6.33 22.11 27.72
N TRP A 11 5.13 22.52 27.28
CA TRP A 11 4.59 22.09 25.98
C TRP A 11 5.48 22.52 24.81
N VAL A 12 5.92 23.77 24.79
CA VAL A 12 6.82 24.29 23.75
C VAL A 12 8.14 23.53 23.74
N LEU A 13 8.71 23.21 24.91
CA LEU A 13 9.93 22.39 25.01
C LEU A 13 9.71 20.99 24.44
N CYS A 14 8.60 20.32 24.79
CA CYS A 14 8.25 19.02 24.24
C CYS A 14 8.10 19.07 22.70
N GLU A 15 7.44 20.09 22.17
CA GLU A 15 7.26 20.29 20.73
C GLU A 15 8.60 20.54 20.02
N CYS A 16 9.48 21.35 20.61
CA CYS A 16 10.83 21.58 20.08
C CYS A 16 11.66 20.29 20.05
N LEU A 17 11.64 19.50 21.13
CA LEU A 17 12.31 18.21 21.18
C LEU A 17 11.74 17.22 20.16
N PHE A 18 10.41 17.20 20.00
CA PHE A 18 9.74 16.37 19.01
C PHE A 18 10.11 16.78 17.57
N TYR A 19 10.20 18.08 17.29
CA TYR A 19 10.65 18.59 15.99
C TYR A 19 12.11 18.20 15.69
N ILE A 20 13.00 18.30 16.67
CA ILE A 20 14.40 17.83 16.53
C ILE A 20 14.42 16.32 16.24
N GLN A 21 13.63 15.53 16.96
CA GLN A 21 13.51 14.10 16.72
C GLN A 21 12.94 13.79 15.33
N PHE A 22 11.95 14.55 14.85
CA PHE A 22 11.43 14.45 13.50
C PHE A 22 12.51 14.70 12.45
N ILE A 23 13.33 15.76 12.59
CA ILE A 23 14.44 16.03 11.66
C ILE A 23 15.44 14.88 11.67
N SER A 24 15.86 14.44 12.86
CA SER A 24 16.81 13.34 13.03
C SER A 24 16.30 12.06 12.36
N ASN A 25 15.05 11.67 12.63
CA ASN A 25 14.42 10.51 12.02
C ASN A 25 14.24 10.67 10.51
N LYS A 26 13.79 11.84 10.03
CA LYS A 26 13.64 12.10 8.59
C LYS A 26 14.96 11.95 7.84
N ASN A 27 16.07 12.40 8.42
CA ASN A 27 17.41 12.26 7.82
C ASN A 27 17.86 10.80 7.82
N ARG A 28 17.71 10.09 8.95
CA ARG A 28 18.07 8.67 9.07
C ARG A 28 17.26 7.77 8.14
N LEU A 29 15.96 8.01 8.03
CA LEU A 29 15.03 7.23 7.22
C LEU A 29 15.17 7.51 5.70
N GLN A 30 16.05 8.43 5.27
CA GLN A 30 16.38 8.58 3.85
C GLN A 30 17.11 7.37 3.28
N LYS A 31 17.79 6.56 4.13
CA LYS A 31 18.58 5.41 3.69
C LYS A 31 17.76 4.51 2.77
N ILE A 32 18.27 4.28 1.56
CA ILE A 32 17.62 3.42 0.57
C ILE A 32 17.59 1.99 1.11
N ASN A 33 16.44 1.35 0.97
CA ASN A 33 16.27 -0.07 1.26
C ASN A 33 16.02 -0.80 -0.06
N LYS A 34 16.92 -1.73 -0.39
CA LYS A 34 16.88 -2.52 -1.61
C LYS A 34 16.33 -3.91 -1.29
N PRO A 35 15.68 -4.59 -2.26
CA PRO A 35 15.34 -6.00 -2.10
C PRO A 35 16.55 -6.83 -1.67
N LYS A 36 16.36 -7.81 -0.79
CA LYS A 36 17.43 -8.68 -0.25
C LYS A 36 18.28 -9.33 -1.35
N ARG A 37 17.65 -9.64 -2.49
CA ARG A 37 18.31 -10.06 -3.73
C ARG A 37 17.75 -9.28 -4.92
N PRO A 38 18.57 -8.98 -5.94
CA PRO A 38 18.03 -8.50 -7.21
C PRO A 38 17.17 -9.59 -7.86
N LEU A 39 16.23 -9.17 -8.70
CA LEU A 39 15.52 -10.08 -9.59
C LEU A 39 16.53 -10.80 -10.48
N THR A 40 16.28 -12.06 -10.78
CA THR A 40 17.02 -12.79 -11.81
C THR A 40 16.64 -12.26 -13.20
N LYS A 41 17.47 -12.53 -14.21
CA LYS A 41 17.13 -12.19 -15.61
C LYS A 41 15.79 -12.77 -16.03
N GLN A 42 15.51 -14.03 -15.66
CA GLN A 42 14.25 -14.70 -15.97
C GLN A 42 13.05 -13.99 -15.31
N GLU A 43 13.15 -13.64 -14.02
CA GLU A 43 12.10 -12.90 -13.31
C GLU A 43 11.87 -11.51 -13.92
N ARG A 44 12.94 -10.78 -14.27
CA ARG A 44 12.86 -9.49 -14.96
C ARG A 44 12.19 -9.62 -16.33
N THR A 45 12.62 -10.57 -17.15
CA THR A 45 12.03 -10.81 -18.48
C THR A 45 10.54 -11.14 -18.38
N LYS A 46 10.16 -12.01 -17.43
CA LYS A 46 8.76 -12.38 -17.21
C LYS A 46 7.92 -11.16 -16.85
N ILE A 47 8.27 -10.44 -15.78
CA ILE A 47 7.46 -9.30 -15.32
C ILE A 47 7.50 -8.13 -16.32
N TYR A 48 8.59 -7.96 -17.06
CA TYR A 48 8.68 -6.99 -18.14
C TYR A 48 7.65 -7.28 -19.23
N TYR A 49 7.56 -8.52 -19.71
CA TYR A 49 6.54 -8.89 -20.68
C TYR A 49 5.13 -8.76 -20.13
N GLU A 50 4.88 -9.22 -18.89
CA GLU A 50 3.57 -9.06 -18.25
C GLU A 50 3.16 -7.58 -18.18
N CYS A 51 4.07 -6.67 -17.86
CA CYS A 51 3.77 -5.23 -17.90
C CYS A 51 3.56 -4.75 -19.34
N LEU A 52 4.52 -5.02 -20.22
CA LEU A 52 4.54 -4.53 -21.59
C LEU A 52 3.26 -4.89 -22.35
N TYR A 53 2.79 -6.13 -22.24
CA TYR A 53 1.56 -6.58 -22.93
C TYR A 53 0.27 -6.01 -22.36
N THR A 54 0.31 -5.37 -21.20
CA THR A 54 -0.85 -4.71 -20.59
C THR A 54 -0.91 -3.22 -20.85
N ILE A 55 0.19 -2.63 -21.37
CA ILE A 55 0.23 -1.24 -21.79
C ILE A 55 -0.60 -1.09 -23.08
N GLN A 56 -1.71 -0.34 -22.99
CA GLN A 56 -2.58 -0.02 -24.12
C GLN A 56 -2.01 1.09 -25.00
N ASP A 57 -1.52 2.16 -24.37
CA ASP A 57 -0.84 3.28 -25.02
C ASP A 57 0.45 3.61 -24.27
N ILE A 58 1.57 3.37 -24.94
CA ILE A 58 2.90 3.61 -24.41
C ILE A 58 3.23 5.10 -24.29
N GLN A 59 2.60 5.97 -25.08
CA GLN A 59 2.82 7.41 -25.00
C GLN A 59 2.29 7.96 -23.69
N SER A 60 0.98 7.79 -23.44
CA SER A 60 0.35 8.20 -22.19
C SER A 60 0.98 7.51 -20.97
N TRP A 61 1.37 6.24 -21.11
CA TRP A 61 2.08 5.51 -20.06
C TRP A 61 3.41 6.18 -19.72
N ALA A 62 4.22 6.51 -20.72
CA ALA A 62 5.51 7.16 -20.52
C ALA A 62 5.33 8.57 -19.94
N GLU A 63 4.45 9.39 -20.52
CA GLU A 63 4.16 10.76 -20.06
C GLU A 63 3.83 10.82 -18.57
N GLY A 64 3.03 9.88 -18.06
CA GLY A 64 2.68 9.85 -16.65
C GLY A 64 3.84 9.50 -15.69
N TRP A 65 4.91 8.86 -16.17
CA TRP A 65 6.08 8.49 -15.36
C TRP A 65 7.11 9.62 -15.20
N PHE A 66 7.03 10.65 -16.06
CA PHE A 66 7.93 11.80 -16.02
C PHE A 66 7.18 13.08 -15.68
N TYR A 67 7.87 14.03 -15.04
CA TYR A 67 7.29 15.33 -14.70
C TYR A 67 8.36 16.41 -14.65
N TYR A 68 7.95 17.67 -14.83
CA TYR A 68 8.84 18.79 -14.57
C TYR A 68 8.90 19.10 -13.07
N PRO A 69 10.11 19.25 -12.49
CA PRO A 69 10.24 19.42 -11.04
C PRO A 69 9.64 20.72 -10.48
N HIS A 70 9.45 21.77 -11.30
CA HIS A 70 9.00 23.09 -10.85
C HIS A 70 7.48 23.17 -10.61
N ASP A 71 6.67 22.51 -11.43
CA ASP A 71 5.20 22.57 -11.39
C ASP A 71 4.51 21.19 -11.29
N ARG A 72 5.29 20.10 -11.40
CA ARG A 72 4.82 18.71 -11.45
C ARG A 72 3.90 18.42 -12.64
N SER A 73 3.95 19.19 -13.73
CA SER A 73 3.23 18.86 -14.96
C SER A 73 3.93 17.72 -15.72
N HIS A 74 3.16 16.97 -16.51
CA HIS A 74 3.68 15.90 -17.37
C HIS A 74 4.20 16.49 -18.70
N PRO A 75 5.35 16.02 -19.21
CA PRO A 75 5.88 16.43 -20.50
C PRO A 75 5.10 15.80 -21.65
N ALA A 76 5.23 16.34 -22.86
CA ALA A 76 4.78 15.64 -24.05
C ALA A 76 5.73 14.47 -24.39
N PHE A 77 5.20 13.39 -24.96
CA PHE A 77 5.96 12.18 -25.27
C PHE A 77 7.24 12.43 -26.07
N LYS A 78 7.21 13.35 -27.04
CA LYS A 78 8.38 13.75 -27.87
C LYS A 78 9.58 14.26 -27.06
N GLU A 79 9.35 14.74 -25.84
CA GLU A 79 10.38 15.26 -24.93
C GLU A 79 11.01 14.16 -24.07
N ILE A 80 10.33 13.01 -23.93
CA ILE A 80 10.84 11.83 -23.24
C ILE A 80 11.78 11.11 -24.19
N LYS A 81 13.06 11.06 -23.82
CA LYS A 81 14.09 10.42 -24.64
C LYS A 81 14.32 8.98 -24.20
N ARG A 82 14.94 8.19 -25.07
CA ARG A 82 15.29 6.78 -24.82
C ARG A 82 16.10 6.60 -23.53
N GLY A 83 17.01 7.54 -23.22
CA GLY A 83 17.75 7.55 -21.95
C GLY A 83 16.89 7.84 -20.71
N ASN A 84 15.79 8.59 -20.84
CA ASN A 84 14.84 8.78 -19.74
C ASN A 84 14.08 7.48 -19.44
N LEU A 85 13.68 6.72 -20.47
CA LEU A 85 13.05 5.40 -20.30
C LEU A 85 14.03 4.38 -19.72
N ALA A 86 15.30 4.40 -20.15
CA ALA A 86 16.34 3.57 -19.54
C ALA A 86 16.48 3.85 -18.02
N LEU A 87 16.36 5.11 -17.60
CA LEU A 87 16.38 5.50 -16.18
C LEU A 87 15.21 4.88 -15.41
N TRP A 88 14.01 4.84 -16.02
CA TRP A 88 12.86 4.18 -15.43
C TRP A 88 13.07 2.66 -15.31
N LEU A 89 13.58 2.02 -16.37
CA LEU A 89 13.86 0.57 -16.39
C LEU A 89 14.89 0.15 -15.33
N ALA A 90 15.97 0.93 -15.20
CA ALA A 90 17.00 0.68 -14.18
C ALA A 90 16.41 0.66 -12.76
N TRP A 91 15.54 1.62 -12.44
CA TRP A 91 14.83 1.63 -11.17
C TRP A 91 13.85 0.47 -11.05
N ALA A 92 13.00 0.26 -12.05
CA ALA A 92 11.88 -0.68 -11.97
C ALA A 92 12.34 -2.14 -11.82
N PHE A 93 13.43 -2.53 -12.50
CA PHE A 93 13.86 -3.94 -12.59
C PHE A 93 15.16 -4.26 -11.83
N TRP A 94 16.01 -3.26 -11.57
CA TRP A 94 17.25 -3.44 -10.79
C TRP A 94 17.25 -2.70 -9.46
N HIS A 95 16.27 -1.83 -9.18
CA HIS A 95 16.21 -1.02 -7.95
C HIS A 95 17.46 -0.14 -7.79
N GLU A 96 18.02 0.30 -8.92
CA GLU A 96 19.30 0.99 -8.99
C GLU A 96 19.27 2.21 -9.88
N HIS A 97 20.29 3.05 -9.71
CA HIS A 97 20.57 4.15 -10.62
C HIS A 97 21.12 3.64 -11.96
N LEU A 98 20.77 4.33 -13.05
CA LEU A 98 21.11 3.91 -14.41
C LEU A 98 22.62 3.81 -14.64
N ASP A 99 23.42 4.71 -14.05
CA ASP A 99 24.88 4.71 -14.13
C ASP A 99 25.50 3.45 -13.52
N ILE A 100 24.95 2.95 -12.41
CA ILE A 100 25.37 1.68 -11.79
C ILE A 100 24.99 0.52 -12.69
N VAL A 101 23.75 0.50 -13.20
CA VAL A 101 23.29 -0.58 -14.10
C VAL A 101 24.13 -0.62 -15.38
N GLN A 102 24.53 0.56 -15.88
CA GLN A 102 25.34 0.69 -17.07
C GLN A 102 26.80 0.21 -16.92
N GLN A 103 27.32 0.08 -15.70
CA GLN A 103 28.66 -0.49 -15.49
C GLN A 103 28.70 -1.99 -15.76
N ASN A 104 27.56 -2.69 -15.70
CA ASN A 104 27.45 -4.10 -16.02
C ASN A 104 27.04 -4.30 -17.50
N PRO A 105 27.90 -4.88 -18.37
CA PRO A 105 27.58 -5.10 -19.77
C PRO A 105 26.30 -5.92 -19.99
N GLN A 106 26.07 -6.97 -19.20
CA GLN A 106 24.90 -7.82 -19.34
C GLN A 106 23.60 -7.07 -19.04
N TRP A 107 23.62 -6.21 -18.01
CA TRP A 107 22.44 -5.42 -17.65
C TRP A 107 22.19 -4.27 -18.64
N ARG A 108 23.24 -3.68 -19.21
CA ARG A 108 23.11 -2.75 -20.34
C ARG A 108 22.39 -3.40 -21.50
N ASP A 109 22.86 -4.56 -21.92
CA ASP A 109 22.28 -5.30 -23.05
C ASP A 109 20.82 -5.68 -22.76
N GLU A 110 20.48 -6.01 -21.50
CA GLU A 110 19.10 -6.24 -21.08
C GLU A 110 18.21 -4.98 -21.16
N ILE A 111 18.70 -3.80 -20.74
CA ILE A 111 17.96 -2.53 -20.90
C ILE A 111 17.75 -2.21 -22.39
N GLU A 112 18.78 -2.37 -23.21
CA GLU A 112 18.70 -2.16 -24.66
C GLU A 112 17.67 -3.10 -25.29
N TRP A 113 17.69 -4.38 -24.91
CA TRP A 113 16.68 -5.35 -25.32
C TRP A 113 15.26 -4.94 -24.89
N MET A 114 15.06 -4.47 -23.65
CA MET A 114 13.76 -3.98 -23.19
C MET A 114 13.29 -2.75 -23.99
N LEU A 115 14.18 -1.81 -24.30
CA LEU A 115 13.81 -0.63 -25.09
C LEU A 115 13.41 -1.02 -26.52
N THR A 116 14.24 -1.80 -27.20
CA THR A 116 13.97 -2.24 -28.58
C THR A 116 12.76 -3.16 -28.69
N THR A 117 12.49 -3.97 -27.67
CA THR A 117 11.27 -4.80 -27.60
C THR A 117 10.02 -3.93 -27.49
N ALA A 118 10.06 -2.87 -26.67
CA ALA A 118 8.94 -1.92 -26.57
C ALA A 118 8.74 -1.15 -27.89
N GLU A 119 9.82 -0.64 -28.48
CA GLU A 119 9.80 0.04 -29.79
C GLU A 119 9.15 -0.84 -30.87
N SER A 120 9.56 -2.10 -30.94
CA SER A 120 9.01 -3.08 -31.89
C SER A 120 7.53 -3.37 -31.62
N LYS A 121 7.14 -3.59 -30.36
CA LYS A 121 5.74 -3.90 -30.00
C LYS A 121 4.78 -2.76 -30.37
N PHE A 122 5.18 -1.52 -30.09
CA PHE A 122 4.33 -0.36 -30.31
C PHE A 122 4.55 0.29 -31.68
N ASN A 123 5.38 -0.31 -32.53
CA ASN A 123 5.76 0.20 -33.84
C ASN A 123 6.18 1.68 -33.78
N MET A 124 7.07 2.00 -32.84
CA MET A 124 7.54 3.36 -32.59
C MET A 124 9.01 3.37 -32.26
N ILE A 125 9.67 4.52 -32.44
CA ILE A 125 11.07 4.71 -32.04
C ILE A 125 11.11 5.79 -30.97
N PHE A 126 11.77 5.50 -29.85
CA PHE A 126 11.94 6.51 -28.80
C PHE A 126 12.99 7.54 -29.24
N PRO A 127 12.73 8.85 -29.08
CA PRO A 127 13.71 9.86 -29.48
C PRO A 127 15.07 9.65 -28.78
N PRO A 128 16.20 9.72 -29.50
CA PRO A 128 17.51 9.47 -28.91
C PRO A 128 17.90 10.56 -27.89
N GLY A 129 18.85 10.22 -27.01
CA GLY A 129 19.41 11.13 -26.02
C GLY A 129 18.78 11.03 -24.63
N PHE A 130 18.93 12.11 -23.85
CA PHE A 130 18.44 12.21 -22.47
C PHE A 130 17.98 13.64 -22.20
N ASN A 131 16.75 13.83 -21.73
CA ASN A 131 16.24 15.14 -21.33
C ASN A 131 16.49 15.37 -19.83
N GLN A 132 17.37 16.32 -19.50
CA GLN A 132 17.76 16.65 -18.12
C GLN A 132 16.73 17.50 -17.37
N GLN A 133 15.76 18.10 -18.06
CA GLN A 133 14.72 18.93 -17.44
C GLN A 133 13.64 18.08 -16.77
N LEU A 134 13.55 16.80 -17.14
CA LEU A 134 12.54 15.87 -16.65
C LEU A 134 13.04 15.10 -15.43
N ARG A 135 12.11 14.81 -14.51
CA ARG A 135 12.32 13.87 -13.41
C ARG A 135 11.49 12.62 -13.65
N CYS A 136 12.07 11.47 -13.36
CA CYS A 136 11.41 10.16 -13.37
C CYS A 136 10.95 9.83 -11.95
N ILE A 137 9.71 9.38 -11.79
CA ILE A 137 9.24 8.85 -10.50
C ILE A 137 9.97 7.52 -10.23
N ARG A 138 10.64 7.41 -9.08
CA ARG A 138 11.42 6.22 -8.69
C ARG A 138 11.29 6.00 -7.19
N LEU A 139 10.17 5.43 -6.75
CA LEU A 139 9.75 5.35 -5.34
C LEU A 139 10.90 5.05 -4.35
N HIS A 140 11.64 3.95 -4.58
CA HIS A 140 12.74 3.49 -3.72
C HIS A 140 13.96 4.42 -3.66
N LEU A 141 14.20 5.19 -4.72
CA LEU A 141 15.38 6.04 -4.88
C LEU A 141 15.06 7.52 -4.62
N ASP A 142 13.81 7.92 -4.82
CA ASP A 142 13.37 9.28 -4.58
C ASP A 142 13.38 9.59 -3.07
N PRO A 143 13.60 10.86 -2.66
CA PRO A 143 13.69 11.20 -1.25
C PRO A 143 12.40 10.94 -0.49
N VAL A 144 12.48 10.52 0.78
CA VAL A 144 11.30 10.42 1.66
C VAL A 144 10.73 11.82 1.85
N GLN A 145 9.53 12.03 1.31
CA GLN A 145 8.82 13.29 1.39
C GLN A 145 7.93 13.31 2.63
N ALA A 146 8.45 13.85 3.74
CA ALA A 146 7.71 13.95 5.00
C ALA A 146 7.63 15.40 5.49
N THR A 147 6.46 15.76 6.03
CA THR A 147 6.17 17.06 6.65
C THR A 147 5.96 16.87 8.14
N HIS A 148 6.52 17.78 8.95
CA HIS A 148 6.33 17.74 10.39
C HIS A 148 4.85 17.91 10.76
N ARG A 149 4.39 17.14 11.76
CA ARG A 149 3.07 17.28 12.37
C ARG A 149 3.28 17.61 13.85
N PRO A 150 2.49 18.52 14.43
CA PRO A 150 2.57 18.80 15.85
C PRO A 150 2.46 17.53 16.70
N LEU A 151 3.20 17.47 17.81
CA LEU A 151 3.18 16.33 18.75
C LEU A 151 1.74 16.00 19.17
N LEU A 152 0.92 17.02 19.37
CA LEU A 152 -0.49 16.90 19.75
C LEU A 152 -1.27 15.98 18.80
N ILE A 153 -1.00 16.01 17.50
CA ILE A 153 -1.71 15.16 16.53
C ILE A 153 -1.44 13.68 16.81
N TYR A 154 -0.17 13.31 17.03
CA TYR A 154 0.18 11.92 17.36
C TYR A 154 -0.39 11.50 18.72
N VAL A 155 -0.36 12.38 19.72
CA VAL A 155 -0.94 12.11 21.05
C VAL A 155 -2.45 11.87 20.94
N LEU A 156 -3.18 12.71 20.21
CA LEU A 156 -4.62 12.56 20.02
C LEU A 156 -4.98 11.28 19.27
N ILE A 157 -4.31 11.01 18.14
CA ILE A 157 -4.52 9.77 17.38
C ILE A 157 -4.22 8.54 18.24
N TYR A 158 -3.13 8.60 19.02
CA TYR A 158 -2.76 7.53 19.94
C TYR A 158 -3.84 7.29 20.99
N ILE A 159 -4.31 8.33 21.68
CA ILE A 159 -5.34 8.20 22.71
C ILE A 159 -6.64 7.65 22.11
N ILE A 160 -7.10 8.19 20.98
CA ILE A 160 -8.35 7.75 20.34
C ILE A 160 -8.23 6.29 19.90
N THR A 161 -7.09 5.91 19.30
CA THR A 161 -6.84 4.52 18.86
C THR A 161 -6.75 3.57 20.06
N LEU A 162 -6.11 4.00 21.16
CA LEU A 162 -6.02 3.23 22.39
C LEU A 162 -7.41 2.99 22.99
N LEU A 163 -8.23 4.04 23.11
CA LEU A 163 -9.60 3.94 23.59
C LEU A 163 -10.44 3.03 22.68
N PHE A 164 -10.30 3.17 21.36
CA PHE A 164 -10.97 2.30 20.40
C PHE A 164 -10.57 0.83 20.58
N ASN A 165 -9.27 0.54 20.70
CA ASN A 165 -8.76 -0.80 20.86
C ASN A 165 -9.21 -1.43 22.19
N LEU A 166 -9.18 -0.68 23.30
CA LEU A 166 -9.62 -1.18 24.61
C LEU A 166 -11.14 -1.38 24.68
N ILE A 167 -11.91 -0.39 24.26
CA ILE A 167 -13.37 -0.39 24.39
C ILE A 167 -13.98 -1.32 23.34
N PHE A 168 -13.66 -1.14 22.06
CA PHE A 168 -14.32 -1.87 20.99
C PHE A 168 -13.65 -3.20 20.68
N LEU A 169 -12.36 -3.21 20.32
CA LEU A 169 -11.70 -4.45 19.88
C LEU A 169 -11.64 -5.47 21.03
N GLN A 170 -11.06 -5.09 22.17
CA GLN A 170 -10.83 -6.00 23.27
C GLN A 170 -12.10 -6.28 24.09
N SER A 171 -12.77 -5.24 24.60
CA SER A 171 -13.90 -5.42 25.53
C SER A 171 -15.20 -5.82 24.82
N LEU A 172 -15.73 -4.98 23.91
CA LEU A 172 -17.04 -5.22 23.30
C LEU A 172 -17.03 -6.34 22.24
N TRP A 173 -15.97 -6.47 21.45
CA TRP A 173 -15.90 -7.45 20.37
C TRP A 173 -15.10 -8.71 20.73
N GLY A 174 -14.38 -8.70 21.85
CA GLY A 174 -13.71 -9.88 22.41
C GLY A 174 -12.49 -10.33 21.61
N PHE A 175 -11.75 -9.40 21.01
CA PHE A 175 -10.50 -9.70 20.32
C PHE A 175 -9.32 -9.78 21.29
N THR A 176 -8.36 -10.64 20.94
CA THR A 176 -7.04 -10.71 21.56
C THR A 176 -6.02 -10.05 20.63
N LEU A 177 -5.19 -9.16 21.18
CA LEU A 177 -4.12 -8.51 20.43
C LEU A 177 -2.88 -9.42 20.36
N HIS A 178 -2.34 -9.57 19.17
CA HIS A 178 -1.05 -10.20 18.89
C HIS A 178 -0.10 -9.14 18.32
N THR A 179 1.02 -8.89 19.00
CA THR A 179 1.93 -7.77 18.64
C THR A 179 3.24 -8.25 18.06
N ALA A 180 3.60 -7.71 16.90
CA ALA A 180 4.95 -7.83 16.35
C ALA A 180 5.96 -7.00 17.15
N GLN A 181 7.24 -7.21 16.86
CA GLN A 181 8.33 -6.41 17.42
C GLN A 181 8.19 -4.92 17.05
N GLY A 182 8.76 -4.06 17.90
CA GLY A 182 8.90 -2.63 17.62
C GLY A 182 7.83 -1.73 18.26
N ASN A 183 6.72 -2.28 18.77
CA ASN A 183 5.72 -1.49 19.45
C ASN A 183 5.98 -1.40 20.96
N ARG A 184 6.66 -0.32 21.38
CA ARG A 184 7.14 -0.15 22.77
C ARG A 184 6.02 0.13 23.78
N LEU A 185 4.87 0.63 23.32
CA LEU A 185 3.78 1.05 24.21
C LEU A 185 2.74 -0.05 24.42
N ASP A 186 2.54 -0.94 23.44
CA ASP A 186 1.55 -2.02 23.56
C ASP A 186 1.71 -2.84 24.86
N PRO A 187 2.93 -3.13 25.38
CA PRO A 187 3.06 -3.83 26.65
C PRO A 187 2.46 -3.16 27.87
N LEU A 188 2.42 -1.82 27.90
CA LEU A 188 1.89 -1.06 29.03
C LEU A 188 0.37 -1.06 29.07
N PHE A 189 -0.27 -1.09 27.91
CA PHE A 189 -1.73 -0.95 27.78
C PHE A 189 -2.46 -2.27 27.49
N PHE A 190 -1.75 -3.28 26.96
CA PHE A 190 -2.29 -4.61 26.64
C PHE A 190 -1.47 -5.69 27.37
N PRO A 191 -1.70 -5.90 28.68
CA PRO A 191 -0.94 -6.88 29.46
C PRO A 191 -1.18 -8.32 28.98
N ASN A 192 -2.39 -8.61 28.46
CA ASN A 192 -2.78 -9.94 27.97
C ASN A 192 -2.46 -10.16 26.48
N ARG A 193 -1.70 -9.27 25.84
CA ARG A 193 -1.33 -9.43 24.44
C ARG A 193 -0.46 -10.67 24.26
N GLN A 194 -0.56 -11.27 23.08
CA GLN A 194 0.29 -12.39 22.69
C GLN A 194 1.45 -11.88 21.81
N PRO A 195 2.65 -12.47 21.93
CA PRO A 195 3.74 -12.16 21.01
C PRO A 195 3.42 -12.70 19.60
N SER A 196 3.84 -11.95 18.59
CA SER A 196 3.85 -12.37 17.18
C SER A 196 5.19 -12.02 16.58
N LYS A 197 5.69 -12.80 15.62
CA LYS A 197 7.03 -12.59 15.06
C LYS A 197 7.09 -11.38 14.13
N HIS A 198 6.20 -11.31 13.15
CA HIS A 198 6.35 -10.39 12.01
C HIS A 198 5.18 -9.42 11.82
N ILE A 199 3.96 -9.79 12.23
CA ILE A 199 2.77 -8.98 11.99
C ILE A 199 2.00 -8.69 13.28
N THR A 200 1.38 -7.52 13.35
CA THR A 200 0.44 -7.18 14.42
C THR A 200 -0.97 -7.48 13.94
N TYR A 201 -1.77 -8.17 14.74
CA TYR A 201 -3.15 -8.50 14.38
C TYR A 201 -4.03 -8.70 15.61
N TRP A 202 -5.33 -8.62 15.40
CA TRP A 202 -6.35 -8.94 16.38
C TRP A 202 -7.01 -10.25 16.00
N SER A 203 -7.12 -11.19 16.93
CA SER A 203 -7.78 -12.47 16.73
C SER A 203 -9.06 -12.58 17.57
N ARG A 204 -10.13 -13.05 16.96
CA ARG A 204 -11.38 -13.43 17.63
C ARG A 204 -11.68 -14.86 17.28
N HIS A 205 -11.29 -15.78 18.15
CA HIS A 205 -11.51 -17.21 17.94
C HIS A 205 -12.97 -17.59 18.24
N ARG A 206 -13.46 -18.58 17.48
CA ARG A 206 -14.73 -19.27 17.69
C ARG A 206 -14.47 -20.77 17.67
N THR A 207 -15.24 -21.51 18.46
CA THR A 207 -15.08 -22.97 18.66
C THR A 207 -15.37 -23.77 17.40
N ALA A 208 -16.14 -23.24 16.45
CA ALA A 208 -16.42 -23.90 15.19
C ALA A 208 -15.19 -23.88 14.27
N GLN A 209 -14.88 -25.01 13.62
CA GLN A 209 -13.89 -25.10 12.53
C GLN A 209 -14.45 -24.53 11.21
N THR A 210 -15.03 -23.32 11.27
CA THR A 210 -15.54 -22.60 10.11
C THR A 210 -14.43 -21.84 9.40
N GLN A 211 -14.68 -21.50 8.14
CA GLN A 211 -13.75 -20.74 7.31
C GLN A 211 -13.49 -19.35 7.92
N PRO A 212 -12.23 -18.98 8.25
CA PRO A 212 -11.93 -17.69 8.83
C PRO A 212 -12.15 -16.53 7.86
N VAL A 213 -12.39 -15.34 8.42
CA VAL A 213 -12.35 -14.08 7.67
C VAL A 213 -11.15 -13.27 8.15
N VAL A 214 -10.29 -12.85 7.22
CA VAL A 214 -9.15 -11.96 7.49
C VAL A 214 -9.46 -10.60 6.90
N PHE A 215 -9.45 -9.55 7.71
CA PHE A 215 -9.58 -8.17 7.24
C PHE A 215 -8.22 -7.46 7.27
N ILE A 216 -7.89 -6.71 6.22
CA ILE A 216 -6.64 -5.95 6.09
C ILE A 216 -6.95 -4.51 5.67
N HIS A 217 -6.57 -3.55 6.52
CA HIS A 217 -6.86 -2.14 6.29
C HIS A 217 -5.87 -1.48 5.30
N GLY A 218 -6.28 -0.33 4.73
CA GLY A 218 -5.43 0.55 3.93
C GLY A 218 -4.67 1.59 4.76
N VAL A 219 -3.92 2.47 4.11
CA VAL A 219 -3.19 3.57 4.78
C VAL A 219 -4.17 4.53 5.46
N GLY A 220 -3.85 5.01 6.67
CA GLY A 220 -4.65 6.00 7.37
C GLY A 220 -4.49 5.91 8.89
N VAL A 221 -5.60 5.95 9.63
CA VAL A 221 -5.62 5.83 11.11
C VAL A 221 -5.74 4.37 11.61
N GLY A 222 -5.40 3.40 10.76
CA GLY A 222 -5.51 1.97 11.07
C GLY A 222 -6.96 1.48 11.14
N LEU A 223 -7.22 0.46 11.98
CA LEU A 223 -8.53 -0.19 12.13
C LEU A 223 -9.63 0.76 12.61
N LEU A 224 -9.28 1.85 13.31
CA LEU A 224 -10.22 2.89 13.75
C LEU A 224 -11.06 3.44 12.58
N GLY A 225 -10.45 3.64 11.41
CA GLY A 225 -11.14 4.15 10.23
C GLY A 225 -12.20 3.19 9.67
N TYR A 226 -12.23 1.95 10.15
CA TYR A 226 -13.10 0.88 9.68
C TYR A 226 -14.05 0.40 10.78
N ALA A 227 -14.15 1.10 11.92
CA ALA A 227 -14.89 0.66 13.10
C ALA A 227 -16.31 0.19 12.78
N GLU A 228 -17.07 0.98 12.02
CA GLU A 228 -18.44 0.62 11.64
C GLU A 228 -18.50 -0.57 10.66
N PHE A 229 -17.58 -0.64 9.69
CA PHE A 229 -17.51 -1.75 8.75
C PHE A 229 -17.15 -3.07 9.46
N ILE A 230 -16.17 -3.02 10.36
CA ILE A 230 -15.78 -4.14 11.23
C ILE A 230 -16.96 -4.56 12.11
N HIS A 231 -17.68 -3.61 12.71
CA HIS A 231 -18.85 -3.93 13.52
C HIS A 231 -19.90 -4.71 12.72
N ARG A 232 -20.24 -4.26 11.50
CA ARG A 232 -21.18 -4.96 10.61
C ARG A 232 -20.66 -6.34 10.18
N LEU A 233 -19.36 -6.44 9.88
CA LEU A 233 -18.69 -7.70 9.58
C LEU A 233 -18.85 -8.69 10.74
N LEU A 234 -18.66 -8.25 11.98
CA LEU A 234 -18.78 -9.10 13.17
C LEU A 234 -20.21 -9.53 13.48
N LEU A 235 -21.20 -8.68 13.17
CA LEU A 235 -22.62 -9.04 13.28
C LEU A 235 -22.98 -10.14 12.28
N GLN A 236 -22.46 -10.07 11.06
CA GLN A 236 -22.75 -11.04 10.01
C GLN A 236 -21.97 -12.35 10.17
N PHE A 237 -20.73 -12.28 10.63
CA PHE A 237 -19.81 -13.42 10.74
C PHE A 237 -19.46 -13.75 12.20
N ASN A 238 -20.48 -13.84 13.06
CA ASN A 238 -20.29 -14.05 14.50
C ASN A 238 -19.88 -15.48 14.88
N ASP A 239 -20.15 -16.44 14.00
CA ASP A 239 -19.98 -17.88 14.19
C ASP A 239 -18.60 -18.42 13.79
N ARG A 240 -17.71 -17.55 13.32
CA ARG A 240 -16.41 -17.93 12.75
C ARG A 240 -15.23 -17.14 13.29
N PRO A 241 -14.01 -17.69 13.15
CA PRO A 241 -12.80 -16.94 13.46
C PRO A 241 -12.69 -15.69 12.58
N VAL A 242 -12.41 -14.54 13.20
CA VAL A 242 -12.13 -13.28 12.50
C VAL A 242 -10.75 -12.78 12.92
N PHE A 243 -9.94 -12.41 11.93
CA PHE A 243 -8.62 -11.83 12.14
C PHE A 243 -8.58 -10.44 11.51
N LEU A 244 -8.07 -9.45 12.24
CA LEU A 244 -7.86 -8.10 11.73
C LEU A 244 -6.35 -7.83 11.71
N ILE A 245 -5.74 -7.86 10.52
CA ILE A 245 -4.33 -7.51 10.38
C ILE A 245 -4.20 -6.00 10.49
N GLU A 246 -3.36 -5.56 11.44
CA GLU A 246 -2.98 -4.17 11.60
C GLU A 246 -1.61 -3.95 10.95
N LEU A 247 -1.45 -2.84 10.23
CA LEU A 247 -0.22 -2.43 9.57
C LEU A 247 0.30 -1.15 10.26
N PRO A 248 0.94 -1.24 11.45
CA PRO A 248 1.21 -0.06 12.28
C PRO A 248 2.06 1.01 11.59
N TYR A 249 2.96 0.58 10.71
CA TYR A 249 3.85 1.42 9.90
C TYR A 249 3.13 2.25 8.82
N VAL A 250 1.82 2.03 8.62
CA VAL A 250 0.95 2.87 7.76
C VAL A 250 -0.32 3.35 8.47
N SER A 251 -0.32 3.33 9.81
CA SER A 251 -1.48 3.69 10.65
C SER A 251 -1.32 5.02 11.40
N MET A 252 -0.48 5.94 10.92
CA MET A 252 -0.12 7.20 11.59
C MET A 252 0.43 6.99 13.03
N ARG A 253 1.17 5.88 13.24
CA ARG A 253 1.83 5.53 14.50
C ARG A 253 3.35 5.72 14.34
N LEU A 254 4.03 5.98 15.46
CA LEU A 254 5.49 6.11 15.50
C LEU A 254 6.18 4.73 15.49
N VAL A 255 5.98 3.94 14.41
CA VAL A 255 6.50 2.58 14.27
C VAL A 255 7.43 2.49 13.07
N GLU A 256 8.67 2.07 13.34
CA GLU A 256 9.72 1.91 12.31
C GLU A 256 9.84 0.51 11.75
N TYR A 257 9.44 -0.50 12.52
CA TYR A 257 9.53 -1.87 12.08
C TYR A 257 8.54 -2.10 10.94
N VAL A 258 9.08 -2.45 9.77
CA VAL A 258 8.32 -2.85 8.60
C VAL A 258 8.79 -4.26 8.21
N PRO A 259 7.92 -5.28 8.30
CA PRO A 259 8.25 -6.61 7.80
C PRO A 259 8.33 -6.61 6.26
N SER A 260 9.21 -7.43 5.71
CA SER A 260 9.21 -7.72 4.27
C SER A 260 7.95 -8.50 3.85
N ALA A 261 7.68 -8.59 2.54
CA ALA A 261 6.56 -9.36 2.02
C ALA A 261 6.60 -10.84 2.48
N ILE A 262 7.77 -11.46 2.49
CA ILE A 262 7.96 -12.84 2.96
C ILE A 262 7.70 -12.96 4.47
N GLU A 263 8.27 -12.08 5.28
CA GLU A 263 8.06 -12.07 6.74
C GLU A 263 6.57 -11.83 7.08
N THR A 264 5.90 -10.98 6.31
CA THR A 264 4.45 -10.74 6.45
C THR A 264 3.66 -12.01 6.16
N VAL A 265 3.96 -12.71 5.06
CA VAL A 265 3.28 -13.98 4.71
C VAL A 265 3.59 -15.09 5.71
N GLU A 266 4.81 -15.16 6.25
CA GLU A 266 5.15 -16.07 7.35
C GLU A 266 4.34 -15.76 8.62
N GLY A 267 4.17 -14.48 8.94
CA GLY A 267 3.29 -14.05 10.02
C GLY A 267 1.83 -14.42 9.80
N VAL A 268 1.32 -14.29 8.56
CA VAL A 268 -0.04 -14.73 8.20
C VAL A 268 -0.19 -16.25 8.31
N ARG A 269 0.84 -17.00 7.89
CA ARG A 269 0.87 -18.47 8.04
C ARG A 269 0.80 -18.88 9.50
N GLU A 270 1.60 -18.24 10.36
CA GLU A 270 1.58 -18.47 11.81
C GLU A 270 0.20 -18.13 12.39
N MET A 271 -0.35 -16.97 12.06
CA MET A 271 -1.68 -16.51 12.48
C MET A 271 -2.80 -17.50 12.12
N LEU A 272 -2.74 -18.12 10.94
CA LEU A 272 -3.76 -19.06 10.45
C LEU A 272 -3.43 -20.53 10.78
N THR A 273 -2.43 -20.81 11.60
CA THR A 273 -2.06 -22.19 11.96
C THR A 273 -3.24 -22.93 12.60
N GLY A 274 -3.59 -24.10 12.07
CA GLY A 274 -4.71 -24.90 12.56
C GLY A 274 -6.09 -24.45 12.06
N HIS A 275 -6.16 -23.41 11.22
CA HIS A 275 -7.39 -22.96 10.59
C HIS A 275 -7.52 -23.45 9.14
N ARG A 276 -8.75 -23.45 8.62
CA ARG A 276 -9.01 -23.64 7.19
C ARG A 276 -8.47 -22.43 6.39
N PRO A 277 -8.22 -22.58 5.07
CA PRO A 277 -7.90 -21.44 4.21
C PRO A 277 -8.95 -20.33 4.38
N ALA A 278 -8.52 -19.08 4.47
CA ALA A 278 -9.36 -17.97 4.89
C ALA A 278 -9.91 -17.15 3.72
N VAL A 279 -11.00 -16.41 3.96
CA VAL A 279 -11.46 -15.34 3.06
C VAL A 279 -10.76 -14.04 3.42
N PHE A 280 -10.01 -13.49 2.47
CA PHE A 280 -9.29 -12.23 2.66
C PHE A 280 -10.13 -11.05 2.18
N VAL A 281 -10.46 -10.13 3.08
CA VAL A 281 -11.13 -8.87 2.77
C VAL A 281 -10.11 -7.75 2.95
N SER A 282 -9.74 -7.06 1.89
CA SER A 282 -8.69 -6.04 1.95
C SER A 282 -9.08 -4.77 1.22
N HIS A 283 -8.61 -3.64 1.74
CA HIS A 283 -8.86 -2.33 1.16
C HIS A 283 -7.56 -1.60 0.85
N SER A 284 -7.50 -0.94 -0.31
CA SER A 284 -6.39 -0.05 -0.69
C SER A 284 -5.02 -0.74 -0.53
N LEU A 285 -4.09 -0.18 0.24
CA LEU A 285 -2.78 -0.80 0.49
C LEU A 285 -2.86 -2.22 1.10
N GLY A 286 -3.91 -2.55 1.84
CA GLY A 286 -4.10 -3.91 2.36
C GLY A 286 -4.19 -4.98 1.25
N THR A 287 -4.55 -4.58 0.02
CA THR A 287 -4.58 -5.51 -1.12
C THR A 287 -3.19 -5.91 -1.58
N ALA A 288 -2.13 -5.16 -1.24
CA ALA A 288 -0.74 -5.60 -1.42
C ALA A 288 -0.42 -6.80 -0.52
N VAL A 289 -0.90 -6.82 0.72
CA VAL A 289 -0.72 -7.98 1.61
C VAL A 289 -1.47 -9.20 1.07
N THR A 290 -2.70 -9.01 0.60
CA THR A 290 -3.46 -10.10 -0.04
C THR A 290 -2.73 -10.62 -1.29
N SER A 291 -2.13 -9.73 -2.09
CA SER A 291 -1.29 -10.10 -3.23
C SER A 291 -0.07 -10.92 -2.82
N TRP A 292 0.62 -10.54 -1.73
CA TRP A 292 1.76 -11.31 -1.21
C TRP A 292 1.34 -12.71 -0.76
N VAL A 293 0.20 -12.85 -0.06
CA VAL A 293 -0.32 -14.16 0.36
C VAL A 293 -0.67 -15.00 -0.87
N ALA A 294 -1.37 -14.44 -1.86
CA ALA A 294 -1.72 -15.15 -3.10
C ALA A 294 -0.49 -15.68 -3.84
N ARG A 295 0.60 -14.91 -3.81
CA ARG A 295 1.86 -15.26 -4.48
C ARG A 295 2.69 -16.29 -3.71
N PHE A 296 2.87 -16.10 -2.42
CA PHE A 296 3.85 -16.85 -1.61
C PHE A 296 3.24 -17.94 -0.74
N ALA A 297 1.92 -17.90 -0.51
CA ALA A 297 1.19 -18.91 0.27
C ALA A 297 -0.27 -19.05 -0.21
N PRO A 298 -0.53 -19.35 -1.49
CA PRO A 298 -1.90 -19.43 -2.03
C PRO A 298 -2.79 -20.46 -1.31
N HIS A 299 -2.20 -21.50 -0.71
CA HIS A 299 -2.93 -22.51 0.07
C HIS A 299 -3.60 -21.95 1.34
N LEU A 300 -3.22 -20.76 1.80
CA LEU A 300 -3.87 -20.08 2.93
C LEU A 300 -5.16 -19.36 2.52
N MET A 301 -5.41 -19.18 1.22
CA MET A 301 -6.54 -18.43 0.70
C MET A 301 -7.63 -19.37 0.21
N ALA A 302 -8.84 -19.21 0.73
CA ALA A 302 -10.03 -19.79 0.13
C ALA A 302 -10.56 -18.88 -0.98
N ASN A 303 -10.74 -17.59 -0.68
CA ASN A 303 -11.26 -16.57 -1.60
C ASN A 303 -10.76 -15.17 -1.17
N ALA A 304 -11.02 -14.15 -1.99
CA ALA A 304 -10.71 -12.77 -1.63
C ALA A 304 -11.77 -11.75 -2.07
N VAL A 305 -11.90 -10.67 -1.32
CA VAL A 305 -12.67 -9.48 -1.65
C VAL A 305 -11.74 -8.27 -1.51
N MET A 306 -11.44 -7.63 -2.64
CA MET A 306 -10.57 -6.46 -2.70
C MET A 306 -11.38 -5.20 -2.99
N ILE A 307 -11.23 -4.18 -2.14
CA ILE A 307 -11.95 -2.91 -2.25
C ILE A 307 -10.94 -1.82 -2.56
N ASP A 308 -11.18 -1.06 -3.63
CA ASP A 308 -10.26 -0.07 -4.19
C ASP A 308 -8.78 -0.56 -4.25
N PRO A 309 -8.51 -1.74 -4.84
CA PRO A 309 -7.18 -2.35 -4.85
C PRO A 309 -6.13 -1.51 -5.56
N ILE A 310 -5.01 -1.29 -4.89
CA ILE A 310 -3.82 -0.67 -5.50
C ILE A 310 -2.94 -1.68 -6.23
N CYS A 311 -3.14 -2.98 -6.04
CA CYS A 311 -2.23 -4.02 -6.54
C CYS A 311 -2.34 -4.30 -8.05
N PHE A 312 -3.34 -3.78 -8.74
CA PHE A 312 -3.47 -3.96 -10.19
C PHE A 312 -2.76 -2.84 -10.95
N LEU A 313 -2.07 -3.21 -12.03
CA LEU A 313 -1.42 -2.26 -12.94
C LEU A 313 -0.45 -1.28 -12.23
N LEU A 314 0.25 -1.71 -11.18
CA LEU A 314 1.22 -0.87 -10.45
C LEU A 314 2.38 -0.36 -11.30
N HIS A 315 2.63 -0.94 -12.47
CA HIS A 315 3.59 -0.44 -13.45
C HIS A 315 3.06 0.76 -14.24
N TYR A 316 1.78 1.13 -14.10
CA TYR A 316 1.27 2.42 -14.55
C TYR A 316 1.55 3.50 -13.50
N PRO A 317 1.71 4.76 -13.94
CA PRO A 317 2.14 5.84 -13.05
C PRO A 317 1.06 6.28 -12.05
N HIS A 318 -0.22 5.96 -12.28
CA HIS A 318 -1.36 6.53 -11.53
C HIS A 318 -1.18 6.49 -10.02
N VAL A 319 -0.96 5.31 -9.42
CA VAL A 319 -0.83 5.18 -7.96
C VAL A 319 0.39 5.96 -7.45
N ALA A 320 1.55 5.78 -8.11
CA ALA A 320 2.80 6.43 -7.73
C ALA A 320 2.69 7.96 -7.84
N PHE A 321 2.20 8.48 -8.95
CA PHE A 321 2.08 9.90 -9.19
C PHE A 321 0.98 10.54 -8.34
N ASN A 322 -0.25 10.01 -8.41
CA ASN A 322 -1.43 10.62 -7.79
C ASN A 322 -1.37 10.65 -6.25
N PHE A 323 -0.72 9.66 -5.63
CA PHE A 323 -0.63 9.56 -4.18
C PHE A 323 0.60 10.28 -3.59
N ILE A 324 1.71 10.37 -4.34
CA ILE A 324 3.01 10.81 -3.80
C ILE A 324 3.48 12.14 -4.39
N HIS A 325 3.31 12.34 -5.70
CA HIS A 325 3.92 13.44 -6.44
C HIS A 325 2.95 14.55 -6.85
N ARG A 326 1.67 14.22 -7.07
CA ARG A 326 0.64 15.18 -7.49
C ARG A 326 0.50 16.31 -6.46
N LEU A 327 0.48 17.55 -6.96
CA LEU A 327 0.14 18.71 -6.13
C LEU A 327 -1.36 18.70 -5.86
N PRO A 328 -1.80 18.80 -4.58
CA PRO A 328 -3.20 18.77 -4.24
C PRO A 328 -3.90 20.05 -4.73
N LYS A 329 -5.10 19.91 -5.29
CA LYS A 329 -5.96 21.01 -5.78
C LYS A 329 -7.30 21.07 -5.06
N THR A 330 -7.76 19.94 -4.50
CA THR A 330 -9.04 19.83 -3.78
C THR A 330 -8.86 19.53 -2.30
N PRO A 331 -9.83 19.83 -1.42
CA PRO A 331 -9.72 19.56 0.02
C PRO A 331 -9.38 18.09 0.34
N LEU A 332 -9.99 17.13 -0.36
CA LEU A 332 -9.65 15.71 -0.19
C LEU A 332 -8.20 15.43 -0.58
N GLU A 333 -7.70 15.99 -1.68
CA GLU A 333 -6.30 15.80 -2.08
C GLU A 333 -5.33 16.44 -1.08
N TYR A 334 -5.69 17.57 -0.47
CA TYR A 334 -4.90 18.15 0.62
C TYR A 334 -4.88 17.22 1.84
N PHE A 335 -6.01 16.61 2.19
CA PHE A 335 -6.06 15.61 3.26
C PHE A 335 -5.26 14.34 2.92
N LEU A 336 -5.37 13.80 1.71
CA LEU A 336 -4.59 12.62 1.30
C LEU A 336 -3.09 12.92 1.26
N CYS A 337 -2.68 14.06 0.69
CA CYS A 337 -1.28 14.45 0.59
C CYS A 337 -0.73 14.80 1.97
N TYR A 338 -1.27 15.83 2.62
CA TYR A 338 -0.73 16.33 3.88
C TYR A 338 -1.19 15.58 5.10
N GLY A 339 -2.37 14.96 5.11
CA GLY A 339 -2.89 14.19 6.25
C GLY A 339 -2.37 12.76 6.29
N ILE A 340 -2.08 12.16 5.13
CA ILE A 340 -1.71 10.75 5.03
C ILE A 340 -0.31 10.58 4.41
N SER A 341 -0.11 10.86 3.12
CA SER A 341 1.10 10.45 2.40
C SER A 341 2.38 11.16 2.85
N ARG A 342 2.29 12.37 3.39
CA ARG A 342 3.41 13.14 3.96
C ARG A 342 3.67 12.88 5.45
N GLU A 343 2.95 11.95 6.08
CA GLU A 343 3.31 11.46 7.42
C GLU A 343 4.64 10.69 7.34
N LEU A 344 5.52 10.82 8.35
CA LEU A 344 6.90 10.35 8.25
C LEU A 344 7.01 8.83 8.05
N TYR A 345 6.27 8.03 8.82
CA TYR A 345 6.39 6.58 8.78
C TYR A 345 5.65 5.98 7.57
N ILE A 346 4.51 6.55 7.20
CA ILE A 346 3.81 6.23 5.94
C ILE A 346 4.71 6.54 4.74
N SER A 347 5.28 7.74 4.69
CA SER A 347 6.18 8.16 3.60
C SER A 347 7.44 7.29 3.54
N HIS A 348 7.98 6.92 4.71
CA HIS A 348 9.09 5.97 4.82
C HIS A 348 8.71 4.59 4.26
N PHE A 349 7.55 4.03 4.64
CA PHE A 349 7.06 2.76 4.09
C PHE A 349 6.95 2.82 2.56
N ILE A 350 6.25 3.82 2.02
CA ILE A 350 6.02 3.95 0.57
C ILE A 350 7.34 4.09 -0.18
N SER A 351 8.26 4.90 0.34
CA SER A 351 9.48 5.24 -0.36
C SER A 351 10.60 4.22 -0.13
N ARG A 352 10.53 3.32 0.84
CA ARG A 352 11.64 2.40 1.18
C ARG A 352 11.23 0.93 1.25
N HIS A 353 9.95 0.62 1.43
CA HIS A 353 9.51 -0.75 1.70
C HIS A 353 8.49 -1.28 0.69
N LEU A 354 7.73 -0.42 0.01
CA LEU A 354 6.72 -0.84 -0.97
C LEU A 354 7.35 -1.25 -2.31
N GLN A 355 7.73 -2.52 -2.42
CA GLN A 355 8.23 -3.11 -3.66
C GLN A 355 7.08 -3.38 -4.64
N TRP A 356 6.95 -2.54 -5.67
CA TRP A 356 5.85 -2.62 -6.65
C TRP A 356 5.74 -4.00 -7.32
N PHE A 357 6.88 -4.62 -7.65
CA PHE A 357 6.93 -5.92 -8.33
C PHE A 357 6.47 -7.07 -7.42
N GLU A 358 6.62 -6.94 -6.10
CA GLU A 358 6.10 -7.89 -5.11
C GLU A 358 4.60 -7.71 -4.91
N ALA A 359 4.11 -6.47 -4.95
CA ALA A 359 2.72 -6.12 -4.73
C ALA A 359 1.82 -6.32 -5.97
N ILE A 360 2.36 -6.19 -7.19
CA ILE A 360 1.55 -6.22 -8.42
C ILE A 360 0.86 -7.58 -8.64
N GLN A 361 -0.40 -7.55 -9.07
CA GLN A 361 -1.17 -8.72 -9.48
C GLN A 361 -1.63 -8.58 -10.92
N PHE A 362 -1.44 -9.65 -11.70
CA PHE A 362 -1.88 -9.74 -13.09
C PHE A 362 -3.22 -10.47 -13.27
N GLY A 363 -3.78 -11.03 -12.18
CA GLY A 363 -5.11 -11.67 -12.16
C GLY A 363 -5.07 -13.20 -12.14
N ASP A 364 -4.00 -13.82 -12.64
CA ASP A 364 -3.90 -15.29 -12.77
C ASP A 364 -3.90 -16.03 -11.42
N GLN A 365 -3.41 -15.37 -10.36
CA GLN A 365 -3.29 -15.91 -9.01
C GLN A 365 -4.51 -15.62 -8.11
N LEU A 366 -5.50 -14.90 -8.63
CA LEU A 366 -6.66 -14.42 -7.88
C LEU A 366 -7.94 -15.16 -8.29
N LYS A 367 -7.87 -16.51 -8.33
CA LYS A 367 -9.07 -17.34 -8.52
C LYS A 367 -10.07 -17.04 -7.41
N ASN A 368 -11.34 -16.85 -7.78
CA ASN A 368 -12.44 -16.49 -6.87
C ASN A 368 -12.20 -15.20 -6.06
N THR A 369 -11.66 -14.16 -6.70
CA THR A 369 -11.54 -12.83 -6.10
C THR A 369 -12.60 -11.90 -6.66
N SER A 370 -13.29 -11.20 -5.77
CA SER A 370 -14.26 -10.17 -6.11
C SER A 370 -13.69 -8.79 -5.83
N ILE A 371 -13.85 -7.89 -6.80
CA ILE A 371 -13.14 -6.62 -6.82
C ILE A 371 -14.17 -5.50 -6.86
N PHE A 372 -14.11 -4.59 -5.89
CA PHE A 372 -14.96 -3.40 -5.83
C PHE A 372 -14.12 -2.17 -6.13
N LEU A 373 -14.55 -1.36 -7.11
CA LEU A 373 -13.83 -0.17 -7.56
C LEU A 373 -14.68 1.08 -7.43
N SER A 374 -14.20 2.08 -6.71
CA SER A 374 -14.77 3.42 -6.66
C SER A 374 -14.68 4.10 -8.04
N GLU A 375 -15.80 4.52 -8.62
CA GLU A 375 -15.86 5.10 -9.97
C GLU A 375 -14.96 6.33 -10.14
N ARG A 376 -14.95 7.21 -9.13
CA ARG A 376 -14.23 8.49 -9.12
C ARG A 376 -12.93 8.42 -8.30
N ASP A 377 -12.32 7.25 -8.24
CA ASP A 377 -11.06 7.07 -7.54
C ASP A 377 -9.96 7.99 -8.12
N ARG A 378 -9.31 8.75 -7.24
CA ARG A 378 -8.25 9.70 -7.61
C ARG A 378 -6.85 9.15 -7.39
N ILE A 379 -6.72 7.92 -6.91
CA ILE A 379 -5.47 7.22 -6.66
C ILE A 379 -5.24 6.22 -7.79
N ILE A 380 -6.18 5.29 -7.97
CA ILE A 380 -6.13 4.30 -9.06
C ILE A 380 -6.82 4.83 -10.31
N SER A 381 -6.41 4.36 -11.49
CA SER A 381 -7.17 4.60 -12.72
C SER A 381 -8.29 3.57 -12.82
N THR A 382 -9.44 3.86 -12.21
CA THR A 382 -10.58 2.92 -12.13
C THR A 382 -11.01 2.41 -13.49
N LEU A 383 -11.10 3.29 -14.51
CA LEU A 383 -11.50 2.88 -15.85
C LEU A 383 -10.50 1.87 -16.45
N LEU A 384 -9.21 2.15 -16.35
CA LEU A 384 -8.15 1.28 -16.87
C LEU A 384 -8.15 -0.08 -16.14
N VAL A 385 -8.20 -0.06 -14.81
CA VAL A 385 -8.21 -1.27 -13.98
C VAL A 385 -9.48 -2.09 -14.23
N HIS A 386 -10.64 -1.44 -14.32
CA HIS A 386 -11.91 -2.10 -14.61
C HIS A 386 -11.87 -2.81 -15.97
N THR A 387 -11.46 -2.11 -17.04
CA THR A 387 -11.32 -2.70 -18.38
C THR A 387 -10.36 -3.89 -18.38
N TYR A 388 -9.17 -3.71 -17.77
CA TYR A 388 -8.16 -4.75 -17.63
C TYR A 388 -8.67 -6.04 -16.97
N LEU A 389 -9.47 -5.88 -15.91
CA LEU A 389 -10.05 -6.99 -15.14
C LEU A 389 -11.25 -7.63 -15.86
N LYS A 390 -12.10 -6.83 -16.52
CA LYS A 390 -13.24 -7.34 -17.30
C LYS A 390 -12.78 -8.21 -18.47
N GLU A 391 -11.73 -7.81 -19.19
CA GLU A 391 -11.12 -8.61 -20.27
C GLU A 391 -10.64 -9.98 -19.77
N ARG A 392 -10.22 -10.06 -18.51
CA ARG A 392 -9.79 -11.29 -17.82
C ARG A 392 -10.93 -12.06 -17.16
N LYS A 393 -12.17 -11.64 -17.38
CA LYS A 393 -13.38 -12.25 -16.79
C LYS A 393 -13.34 -12.29 -15.25
N ALA A 394 -12.65 -11.34 -14.63
CA ALA A 394 -12.66 -11.19 -13.18
C ALA A 394 -14.03 -10.69 -12.69
N ASP A 395 -14.40 -11.07 -11.47
CA ASP A 395 -15.60 -10.59 -10.80
C ASP A 395 -15.36 -9.16 -10.27
N VAL A 396 -15.72 -8.16 -11.07
CA VAL A 396 -15.47 -6.75 -10.77
C VAL A 396 -16.76 -5.93 -10.76
N HIS A 397 -16.90 -5.11 -9.72
CA HIS A 397 -18.06 -4.29 -9.39
C HIS A 397 -17.64 -2.84 -9.32
N LEU A 398 -18.25 -1.98 -10.14
CA LEU A 398 -18.08 -0.54 -10.03
C LEU A 398 -19.03 0.03 -8.97
N MET A 399 -18.51 0.89 -8.12
CA MET A 399 -19.25 1.65 -7.12
C MET A 399 -19.46 3.09 -7.63
N PRO A 400 -20.64 3.40 -8.20
CA PRO A 400 -20.87 4.69 -8.86
C PRO A 400 -20.72 5.85 -7.88
N HIS A 401 -20.14 6.94 -8.38
CA HIS A 401 -19.97 8.24 -7.74
C HIS A 401 -19.06 8.28 -6.51
N LEU A 402 -18.60 7.13 -6.03
CA LEU A 402 -17.67 7.05 -4.91
C LEU A 402 -16.25 7.41 -5.35
N GLU A 403 -15.55 8.14 -4.51
CA GLU A 403 -14.08 8.27 -4.52
C GLU A 403 -13.45 7.20 -3.61
N HIS A 404 -12.12 7.07 -3.67
CA HIS A 404 -11.36 6.08 -2.91
C HIS A 404 -11.76 6.05 -1.42
N ALA A 405 -12.01 4.85 -0.89
CA ALA A 405 -12.44 4.60 0.49
C ALA A 405 -13.82 5.17 0.88
N GLN A 406 -14.55 5.86 0.01
CA GLN A 406 -15.86 6.44 0.35
C GLN A 406 -16.93 5.39 0.61
N PHE A 407 -16.70 4.12 0.23
CA PHE A 407 -17.58 3.02 0.61
C PHE A 407 -17.74 2.93 2.15
N LEU A 408 -16.75 3.38 2.93
CA LEU A 408 -16.83 3.42 4.39
C LEU A 408 -17.96 4.33 4.89
N MET A 409 -18.34 5.35 4.12
CA MET A 409 -19.44 6.27 4.44
C MET A 409 -20.76 5.86 3.77
N ASP A 410 -20.72 4.93 2.81
CA ASP A 410 -21.90 4.48 2.07
C ASP A 410 -22.48 3.18 2.65
N SER A 411 -23.64 3.29 3.30
CA SER A 411 -24.32 2.14 3.91
C SER A 411 -24.76 1.07 2.92
N LYS A 412 -25.10 1.44 1.67
CA LYS A 412 -25.53 0.50 0.63
C LYS A 412 -24.33 -0.33 0.16
N TRP A 413 -23.19 0.32 -0.09
CA TRP A 413 -21.99 -0.38 -0.53
C TRP A 413 -21.38 -1.25 0.57
N LYS A 414 -21.35 -0.80 1.83
CA LYS A 414 -21.00 -1.69 2.96
C LYS A 414 -21.85 -2.95 3.00
N ARG A 415 -23.17 -2.83 2.88
CA ARG A 415 -24.09 -3.98 2.88
C ARG A 415 -23.86 -4.89 1.67
N THR A 416 -23.62 -4.32 0.49
CA THR A 416 -23.40 -5.06 -0.74
C THR A 416 -22.10 -5.88 -0.66
N ILE A 417 -21.01 -5.26 -0.21
CA ILE A 417 -19.71 -5.92 -0.01
C ILE A 417 -19.85 -7.06 1.01
N LEU A 418 -20.51 -6.81 2.14
CA LEU A 418 -20.70 -7.83 3.19
C LEU A 418 -21.57 -9.00 2.71
N LYS A 419 -22.64 -8.73 1.96
CA LYS A 419 -23.43 -9.79 1.32
C LYS A 419 -22.57 -10.63 0.38
N HIS A 420 -21.71 -9.98 -0.41
CA HIS A 420 -20.84 -10.67 -1.35
C HIS A 420 -19.81 -11.57 -0.66
N ILE A 421 -19.26 -11.12 0.48
CA ILE A 421 -18.39 -11.95 1.33
C ILE A 421 -19.12 -13.23 1.77
N ASP A 422 -20.39 -13.13 2.15
CA ASP A 422 -21.23 -14.27 2.57
C ASP A 422 -21.55 -15.24 1.41
N ASP A 423 -21.86 -14.69 0.23
CA ASP A 423 -22.10 -15.47 -0.99
C ASP A 423 -20.85 -16.28 -1.40
N ILE A 424 -19.65 -15.72 -1.19
CA ILE A 424 -18.37 -16.39 -1.47
C ILE A 424 -18.04 -17.46 -0.43
N ILE A 425 -18.37 -17.20 0.84
CA ILE A 425 -18.17 -18.13 1.94
C ILE A 425 -19.07 -19.37 1.81
N SER A 426 -20.25 -19.20 1.23
CA SER A 426 -21.28 -20.24 1.12
C SER A 426 -21.11 -21.14 -0.11
N LYS A 427 -20.20 -20.80 -1.01
CA LYS A 427 -19.78 -21.63 -2.17
C LYS A 427 -18.66 -22.56 -1.77
#